data_AF-A0A1D8PRD8-F1
#
_entry.id   AF-A0A1D8PRD8-F1
#
_cell.length_a   1.000
_cell.length_b   1.000
_cell.length_c   1.000
_cell.angle_alpha   90.00
_cell.angle_beta   90.00
_cell.angle_gamma   90.00
#
_symmetry.space_group_name_H-M   'P 1'
#
loop_
_entity.id
_entity.type
_entity.pdbx_description
1 polymer ?
#
loop_
_entity_poly.entity_id
_entity_poly.type
_entity_poly.pdbx_seq_one_letter_code
_entity_poly.pdbx_strand_id
1 'polypeptide(L)'
;MYTIIQKIKWPLVLCDFVFKNFNTNYRTLELLNLKESKLEKISICGGGIKKLDVDLFPISVKDLALVEMGIHELPASFKRLNNLRQLSLMGNQLRNVNSVKLPVLSLDVLNVRQCNLRLISPFLVSMLEEKNQNANLRVEATGNLNVNINDVRKVLKAIKGLSLELNRLNDSLLKISNHSYRLEAVYRDFDPYFETPQSSENEEVVSDYDSDDLYSGSVFYSDEEDNAYNNKKRKE
;
A
#
# COMPACT_ATOMS: atom_id res chain seq x y z
N MET A 1 -13.47 19.92 24.97
CA MET A 1 -12.39 19.01 24.53
C MET A 1 -11.11 19.37 25.27
N TYR A 2 -10.53 18.44 26.02
CA TYR A 2 -9.21 18.63 26.60
C TYR A 2 -8.20 18.76 25.46
N THR A 3 -7.53 19.90 25.38
CA THR A 3 -6.48 20.12 24.38
C THR A 3 -5.15 19.74 25.02
N ILE A 4 -4.35 18.94 24.31
CA ILE A 4 -2.94 18.74 24.70
C ILE A 4 -2.28 20.12 24.57
N ILE A 5 -1.78 20.69 25.67
CA ILE A 5 -1.18 22.03 25.70
C ILE A 5 0.34 22.01 25.85
N GLN A 6 0.92 20.85 26.16
CA GLN A 6 2.35 20.65 26.35
C GLN A 6 2.81 19.37 25.66
N LYS A 7 4.08 19.34 25.27
CA LYS A 7 4.69 18.16 24.65
C LYS A 7 4.66 16.97 25.60
N ILE A 8 4.15 15.83 25.13
CA ILE A 8 4.14 14.59 25.91
C ILE A 8 5.58 14.09 26.11
N LYS A 9 5.87 13.63 27.33
CA LYS A 9 7.07 12.84 27.65
C LYS A 9 6.69 11.38 27.68
N TRP A 10 7.17 10.62 26.71
CA TRP A 10 6.84 9.21 26.57
C TRP A 10 7.69 8.35 27.51
N PRO A 11 7.10 7.39 28.24
CA PRO A 11 7.88 6.40 28.98
C PRO A 11 8.60 5.46 28.00
N LEU A 12 9.83 5.07 28.33
CA LEU A 12 10.68 4.25 27.45
C LEU A 12 10.14 2.85 27.19
N VAL A 13 9.30 2.34 28.10
CA VAL A 13 8.70 0.99 28.01
C VAL A 13 7.46 0.94 27.11
N LEU A 14 6.92 2.09 26.70
CA LEU A 14 5.74 2.12 25.84
C LEU A 14 6.16 1.98 24.38
N CYS A 15 5.68 0.90 23.75
CA CYS A 15 5.95 0.60 22.35
C CYS A 15 4.75 0.86 21.43
N ASP A 16 3.52 0.83 21.96
CA ASP A 16 2.29 0.89 21.18
C ASP A 16 1.45 2.09 21.60
N PHE A 17 0.98 2.87 20.62
CA PHE A 17 0.14 4.05 20.84
C PHE A 17 -1.00 4.13 19.83
N VAL A 18 -2.22 4.36 20.35
CA VAL A 18 -3.43 4.49 19.55
C VAL A 18 -4.18 5.76 19.98
N PHE A 19 -4.57 6.59 19.00
CA PHE A 19 -5.23 7.88 19.23
C PHE A 19 -6.32 8.13 18.19
N LYS A 20 -7.59 7.94 18.57
CA LYS A 20 -8.72 7.95 17.63
C LYS A 20 -9.77 8.99 18.01
N ASN A 21 -10.35 9.65 17.01
CA ASN A 21 -11.53 10.51 17.15
C ASN A 21 -11.33 11.75 18.05
N PHE A 22 -10.12 12.28 18.09
CA PHE A 22 -9.78 13.51 18.82
C PHE A 22 -9.67 14.75 17.92
N ASN A 23 -10.17 14.67 16.67
CA ASN A 23 -10.06 15.72 15.66
C ASN A 23 -8.60 16.23 15.55
N THR A 24 -7.68 15.29 15.33
CA THR A 24 -6.24 15.56 15.42
C THR A 24 -5.82 16.48 14.28
N ASN A 25 -5.38 17.69 14.62
CA ASN A 25 -4.76 18.61 13.66
C ASN A 25 -3.23 18.59 13.80
N TYR A 26 -2.54 19.35 12.95
CA TYR A 26 -1.07 19.42 12.95
C TYR A 26 -0.51 19.82 14.32
N ARG A 27 -1.13 20.80 14.99
CA ARG A 27 -0.69 21.26 16.31
C ARG A 27 -0.80 20.16 17.36
N THR A 28 -1.88 19.38 17.34
CA THR A 28 -2.03 18.22 18.23
C THR A 28 -0.93 17.18 17.96
N LEU A 29 -0.62 16.87 16.70
CA LEU A 29 0.48 15.95 16.36
C LEU A 29 1.84 16.44 16.88
N GLU A 30 2.16 17.73 16.76
CA GLU A 30 3.39 18.28 17.32
C GLU A 30 3.48 18.10 18.84
N LEU A 31 2.36 18.29 19.54
CA LEU A 31 2.29 18.19 20.99
C LEU A 31 2.25 16.75 21.49
N LEU A 32 1.81 15.79 20.65
CA LEU A 32 2.04 14.37 20.92
C LEU A 32 3.52 14.04 20.99
N ASN A 33 4.41 14.84 20.39
CA ASN A 33 5.87 14.71 20.53
C ASN A 33 6.38 13.30 20.22
N LEU A 34 5.77 12.63 19.22
CA LEU A 34 6.00 11.21 18.91
C LEU A 34 7.45 10.94 18.51
N LYS A 35 8.11 11.89 17.83
CA LYS A 35 9.53 11.83 17.44
C LYS A 35 10.46 11.49 18.61
N GLU A 36 10.15 11.97 19.82
CA GLU A 36 10.96 11.77 21.03
C GLU A 36 10.60 10.48 21.78
N SER A 37 9.71 9.66 21.23
CA SER A 37 9.33 8.38 21.81
C SER A 37 10.19 7.21 21.30
N LYS A 38 9.98 6.03 21.90
CA LYS A 38 10.50 4.74 21.39
C LYS A 38 9.38 3.87 20.82
N LEU A 39 8.24 4.48 20.48
CA LEU A 39 7.09 3.77 19.95
C LEU A 39 7.46 3.03 18.66
N GLU A 40 7.01 1.79 18.57
CA GLU A 40 7.12 0.92 17.41
C GLU A 40 5.81 0.86 16.63
N LYS A 41 4.66 1.03 17.30
CA LYS A 41 3.34 1.03 16.65
C LYS A 41 2.58 2.30 16.98
N ILE A 42 2.17 3.01 15.95
CA ILE A 42 1.43 4.27 16.07
C ILE A 42 0.20 4.18 15.17
N SER A 43 -0.99 4.31 15.75
CA SER A 43 -2.25 4.42 15.02
C SER A 43 -2.98 5.69 15.41
N ILE A 44 -3.15 6.60 14.47
CA ILE A 44 -3.92 7.83 14.65
C ILE A 44 -5.06 7.82 13.64
N CYS A 45 -6.29 8.01 14.11
CA CYS A 45 -7.50 7.96 13.30
C CYS A 45 -8.34 9.22 13.51
N GLY A 46 -8.78 9.84 12.42
CA GLY A 46 -9.68 10.98 12.45
C GLY A 46 -8.98 12.29 12.78
N GLY A 47 -8.98 13.19 11.82
CA GLY A 47 -8.38 14.52 11.97
C GLY A 47 -8.31 15.29 10.66
N GLY A 48 -7.48 16.34 10.67
CA GLY A 48 -7.34 17.24 9.53
C GLY A 48 -5.97 17.89 9.49
N ILE A 49 -4.95 17.13 9.11
CA ILE A 49 -3.56 17.62 9.07
C ILE A 49 -3.18 18.17 7.71
N LYS A 50 -3.89 17.79 6.63
CA LYS A 50 -3.69 18.22 5.23
C LYS A 50 -2.36 17.81 4.62
N LYS A 51 -1.25 18.19 5.24
CA LYS A 51 0.11 17.89 4.84
C LYS A 51 0.78 17.03 5.91
N LEU A 52 1.29 15.88 5.50
CA LEU A 52 2.02 14.98 6.38
C LEU A 52 3.50 15.39 6.44
N ASP A 53 4.02 15.51 7.66
CA ASP A 53 5.44 15.62 7.92
C ASP A 53 5.95 14.33 8.56
N VAL A 54 6.86 13.63 7.88
CA VAL A 54 7.50 12.41 8.40
C VAL A 54 8.36 12.72 9.63
N ASP A 55 8.77 13.97 9.80
CA ASP A 55 9.67 14.37 10.86
C ASP A 55 9.05 14.26 12.27
N LEU A 56 7.72 14.24 12.33
CA LEU A 56 6.92 14.10 13.55
C LEU A 56 6.99 12.71 14.18
N PHE A 57 7.44 11.69 13.44
CA PHE A 57 7.40 10.29 13.88
C PHE A 57 8.79 9.76 14.29
N PRO A 58 8.88 8.87 15.28
CA PRO A 58 10.14 8.32 15.74
C PRO A 58 10.71 7.32 14.72
N ILE A 59 12.04 7.23 14.62
CA ILE A 59 12.70 6.27 13.72
C ILE A 59 12.51 4.79 14.14
N SER A 60 12.05 4.55 15.37
CA SER A 60 11.73 3.22 15.89
C SER A 60 10.42 2.64 15.34
N VAL A 61 9.59 3.46 14.70
CA VAL A 61 8.28 3.02 14.22
C VAL A 61 8.41 1.93 13.16
N LYS A 62 7.68 0.84 13.37
CA LYS A 62 7.53 -0.31 12.49
C LYS A 62 6.14 -0.30 11.84
N ASP A 63 5.10 0.02 12.61
CA ASP A 63 3.73 0.09 12.11
C ASP A 63 3.18 1.51 12.29
N LEU A 64 2.95 2.22 11.19
CA LEU A 64 2.41 3.58 11.19
C LEU A 64 1.08 3.61 10.44
N ALA A 65 0.00 3.90 11.15
CA ALA A 65 -1.32 4.09 10.59
C ALA A 65 -1.82 5.52 10.85
N LEU A 66 -2.09 6.25 9.77
CA LEU A 66 -2.63 7.63 9.77
C LEU A 66 -3.93 7.62 8.96
N VAL A 67 -4.99 7.14 9.60
CA VAL A 67 -6.28 6.85 8.97
C VAL A 67 -7.18 8.09 9.05
N GLU A 68 -7.80 8.48 7.94
CA GLU A 68 -8.74 9.62 7.90
C GLU A 68 -8.17 10.91 8.51
N MET A 69 -6.92 11.21 8.18
CA MET A 69 -6.23 12.40 8.70
C MET A 69 -6.38 13.61 7.75
N GLY A 70 -7.21 13.49 6.71
CA GLY A 70 -7.44 14.51 5.69
C GLY A 70 -6.18 14.86 4.90
N ILE A 71 -5.24 13.92 4.76
CA ILE A 71 -3.95 14.14 4.08
C ILE A 71 -4.17 14.20 2.57
N HIS A 72 -3.66 15.25 1.93
CA HIS A 72 -3.58 15.36 0.47
C HIS A 72 -2.15 15.59 -0.04
N GLU A 73 -1.23 15.95 0.84
CA GLU A 73 0.19 16.13 0.51
C GLU A 73 1.06 15.24 1.40
N LEU A 74 1.87 14.40 0.76
CA LEU A 74 2.85 13.54 1.40
C LEU A 74 4.25 14.17 1.35
N PRO A 75 5.13 13.86 2.32
CA PRO A 75 6.52 14.25 2.24
C PRO A 75 7.20 13.54 1.06
N ALA A 76 8.25 14.15 0.49
CA ALA A 76 8.97 13.58 -0.65
C ALA A 76 9.61 12.20 -0.36
N SER A 77 9.83 11.87 0.92
CA SER A 77 10.39 10.58 1.31
C SER A 77 10.01 10.14 2.72
N PHE A 78 9.85 8.82 2.88
CA PHE A 78 9.75 8.10 4.14
C PHE A 78 11.04 7.31 4.48
N LYS A 79 12.13 7.46 3.71
CA LYS A 79 13.36 6.64 3.87
C LYS A 79 14.00 6.73 5.26
N ARG A 80 13.72 7.80 6.02
CA ARG A 80 14.17 7.95 7.42
C ARG A 80 13.54 6.93 8.36
N LEU A 81 12.31 6.48 8.08
CA LEU A 81 11.61 5.44 8.84
C LEU A 81 12.06 4.07 8.30
N ASN A 82 13.35 3.77 8.40
CA ASN A 82 13.97 2.57 7.84
C ASN A 82 13.62 1.26 8.58
N ASN A 83 12.90 1.35 9.69
CA ASN A 83 12.33 0.20 10.40
C ASN A 83 10.86 -0.05 10.04
N LEU A 84 10.26 0.82 9.22
CA LEU A 84 8.84 0.77 8.88
C LEU A 84 8.54 -0.50 8.08
N ARG A 85 7.66 -1.34 8.61
CA ARG A 85 7.12 -2.58 8.05
C ARG A 85 5.73 -2.38 7.45
N GLN A 86 4.90 -1.57 8.10
CA GLN A 86 3.55 -1.29 7.64
C GLN A 86 3.26 0.20 7.65
N LEU A 87 2.77 0.71 6.52
CA LEU A 87 2.30 2.09 6.38
C LEU A 87 0.84 2.07 5.93
N SER A 88 -0.05 2.58 6.77
CA SER A 88 -1.45 2.80 6.39
C SER A 88 -1.76 4.29 6.31
N LEU A 89 -2.24 4.70 5.15
CA LEU A 89 -2.76 6.02 4.84
C LEU A 89 -4.23 5.93 4.42
N MET A 90 -4.93 4.88 4.85
CA MET A 90 -6.33 4.63 4.47
C MET A 90 -7.25 5.83 4.72
N GLY A 91 -8.18 6.08 3.79
CA GLY A 91 -9.21 7.11 3.94
C GLY A 91 -8.69 8.55 3.82
N ASN A 92 -7.53 8.78 3.21
CA ASN A 92 -7.00 10.12 2.94
C ASN A 92 -7.35 10.60 1.51
N GLN A 93 -6.98 11.82 1.12
CA GLN A 93 -7.35 12.43 -0.16
C GLN A 93 -6.12 12.60 -1.07
N LEU A 94 -5.56 11.47 -1.50
CA LEU A 94 -4.26 11.36 -2.18
C LEU A 94 -4.38 11.36 -3.73
N ARG A 95 -5.36 12.07 -4.28
CA ARG A 95 -5.66 12.05 -5.73
C ARG A 95 -4.49 12.47 -6.62
N ASN A 96 -3.75 13.50 -6.23
CA ASN A 96 -2.65 14.09 -6.99
C ASN A 96 -1.34 14.04 -6.20
N VAL A 97 -0.90 12.83 -5.85
CA VAL A 97 0.34 12.63 -5.09
C VAL A 97 1.55 12.69 -6.02
N ASN A 98 2.52 13.54 -5.66
CA ASN A 98 3.86 13.55 -6.25
C ASN A 98 4.59 12.24 -5.92
N SER A 99 5.62 11.89 -6.68
CA SER A 99 6.45 10.71 -6.38
C SER A 99 7.01 10.75 -4.95
N VAL A 100 6.82 9.66 -4.20
CA VAL A 100 7.22 9.52 -2.79
C VAL A 100 8.20 8.37 -2.67
N LYS A 101 9.38 8.65 -2.08
CA LYS A 101 10.40 7.61 -1.82
C LYS A 101 10.08 6.85 -0.54
N LEU A 102 9.51 5.65 -0.66
CA LEU A 102 9.26 4.73 0.46
C LEU A 102 10.52 3.92 0.85
N PRO A 103 10.63 3.46 2.13
CA PRO A 103 11.68 2.56 2.60
C PRO A 103 11.39 1.10 2.21
N VAL A 104 11.37 0.80 0.91
CA VAL A 104 10.89 -0.49 0.35
C VAL A 104 11.71 -1.73 0.74
N LEU A 105 12.93 -1.57 1.29
CA LEU A 105 13.69 -2.69 1.83
C LEU A 105 13.18 -3.15 3.20
N SER A 106 12.48 -2.27 3.93
CA SER A 106 11.88 -2.61 5.20
C SER A 106 10.36 -2.75 5.13
N LEU A 107 9.72 -2.02 4.23
CA LEU A 107 8.26 -1.90 4.15
C LEU A 107 7.65 -3.10 3.44
N ASP A 108 6.86 -3.89 4.18
CA ASP A 108 6.16 -5.07 3.68
C ASP A 108 4.79 -4.70 3.09
N VAL A 109 4.08 -3.77 3.73
CA VAL A 109 2.70 -3.40 3.37
C VAL A 109 2.51 -1.89 3.30
N LEU A 110 1.97 -1.43 2.18
CA LEU A 110 1.41 -0.10 2.00
C LEU A 110 -0.10 -0.20 1.86
N ASN A 111 -0.85 0.31 2.82
CA ASN A 111 -2.30 0.44 2.73
C ASN A 111 -2.67 1.87 2.35
N VAL A 112 -3.20 2.02 1.14
CA VAL A 112 -3.71 3.27 0.57
C VAL A 112 -5.16 3.06 0.10
N ARG A 113 -5.92 2.28 0.87
CA ARG A 113 -7.33 2.05 0.58
C ARG A 113 -8.13 3.35 0.70
N GLN A 114 -9.13 3.51 -0.15
CA GLN A 114 -10.05 4.66 -0.15
C GLN A 114 -9.31 6.01 -0.12
N CYS A 115 -8.25 6.12 -0.92
CA CYS A 115 -7.39 7.29 -0.97
C CYS A 115 -7.68 8.23 -2.15
N ASN A 116 -8.76 7.96 -2.90
CA ASN A 116 -9.11 8.63 -4.15
C ASN A 116 -7.98 8.65 -5.19
N LEU A 117 -7.19 7.57 -5.24
CA LEU A 117 -6.03 7.48 -6.13
C LEU A 117 -6.44 7.40 -7.60
N ARG A 118 -5.68 8.10 -8.46
CA ARG A 118 -5.69 7.89 -9.91
C ARG A 118 -4.53 7.03 -10.40
N LEU A 119 -3.39 7.08 -9.72
CA LEU A 119 -2.17 6.36 -10.09
C LEU A 119 -1.61 5.66 -8.85
N ILE A 120 -1.00 4.50 -9.05
CA ILE A 120 -0.26 3.73 -8.05
C ILE A 120 1.24 4.04 -8.16
N SER A 121 1.73 4.33 -9.37
CA SER A 121 3.16 4.57 -9.64
C SER A 121 3.86 5.63 -8.76
N PRO A 122 3.21 6.69 -8.24
CA PRO A 122 3.89 7.65 -7.36
C PRO A 122 4.50 7.02 -6.09
N PHE A 123 3.92 5.93 -5.59
CA PHE A 123 4.40 5.23 -4.39
C PHE A 123 5.53 4.22 -4.67
N LEU A 124 5.78 3.93 -5.95
CA LEU A 124 6.61 2.80 -6.37
C LEU A 124 7.98 3.21 -6.92
N VAL A 125 8.27 4.51 -6.96
CA VAL A 125 9.55 5.03 -7.50
C VAL A 125 10.78 4.44 -6.81
N SER A 126 10.69 4.14 -5.51
CA SER A 126 11.79 3.47 -4.80
C SER A 126 12.04 2.05 -5.30
N MET A 127 11.01 1.30 -5.72
CA MET A 127 11.18 -0.09 -6.18
C MET A 127 11.85 -0.17 -7.54
N LEU A 128 11.85 0.92 -8.31
CA LEU A 128 12.55 1.02 -9.60
C LEU A 128 14.04 1.36 -9.44
N GLU A 129 14.50 1.74 -8.24
CA GLU A 129 15.92 1.95 -7.95
C GLU A 129 16.65 0.59 -7.94
N GLU A 130 17.78 0.47 -8.65
CA GLU A 130 18.55 -0.79 -8.81
C GLU A 130 18.85 -1.50 -7.49
N LYS A 131 19.24 -0.76 -6.45
CA LYS A 131 19.50 -1.30 -5.11
C LYS A 131 18.31 -1.99 -4.44
N ASN A 132 17.10 -1.77 -4.94
CA ASN A 132 15.85 -2.32 -4.41
C ASN A 132 15.26 -3.39 -5.35
N GLN A 133 16.02 -3.93 -6.31
CA GLN A 133 15.53 -4.91 -7.31
C GLN A 133 14.86 -6.16 -6.71
N ASN A 134 15.23 -6.54 -5.49
CA ASN A 134 14.69 -7.70 -4.77
C ASN A 134 13.67 -7.31 -3.69
N ALA A 135 13.30 -6.04 -3.60
CA ALA A 135 12.32 -5.59 -2.62
C ALA A 135 10.94 -6.14 -2.98
N ASN A 136 10.23 -6.63 -1.97
CA ASN A 136 8.83 -7.03 -2.09
C ASN A 136 7.96 -5.99 -1.38
N LEU A 137 6.84 -5.63 -1.99
CA LEU A 137 5.89 -4.70 -1.40
C LEU A 137 4.47 -5.13 -1.78
N ARG A 138 3.63 -5.33 -0.78
CA ARG A 138 2.19 -5.45 -0.97
C ARG A 138 1.53 -4.08 -0.86
N VAL A 139 0.77 -3.70 -1.87
CA VAL A 139 0.00 -2.46 -1.90
C VAL A 139 -1.48 -2.80 -1.86
N GLU A 140 -2.13 -2.43 -0.75
CA GLU A 140 -3.58 -2.54 -0.57
C GLU A 140 -4.25 -1.24 -1.01
N ALA A 141 -4.93 -1.25 -2.17
CA ALA A 141 -5.46 -0.06 -2.82
C ALA A 141 -6.94 -0.20 -3.22
N THR A 142 -7.71 -1.04 -2.52
CA THR A 142 -9.17 -1.08 -2.66
C THR A 142 -9.83 0.26 -2.26
N GLY A 143 -11.03 0.57 -2.73
CA GLY A 143 -11.75 1.83 -2.55
C GLY A 143 -11.31 2.96 -3.49
N ASN A 144 -10.32 2.75 -4.35
CA ASN A 144 -9.86 3.76 -5.30
C ASN A 144 -10.54 3.57 -6.67
N LEU A 145 -11.70 4.20 -6.86
CA LEU A 145 -12.59 3.94 -8.02
C LEU A 145 -12.04 4.43 -9.37
N ASN A 146 -11.10 5.38 -9.36
CA ASN A 146 -10.59 6.04 -10.57
C ASN A 146 -9.14 5.65 -10.89
N VAL A 147 -8.65 4.49 -10.42
CA VAL A 147 -7.28 4.05 -10.70
C VAL A 147 -7.12 3.74 -12.19
N ASN A 148 -6.09 4.34 -12.80
CA ASN A 148 -5.77 4.12 -14.20
C ASN A 148 -5.18 2.70 -14.40
N ILE A 149 -5.83 1.90 -15.23
CA ILE A 149 -5.45 0.50 -15.48
C ILE A 149 -4.12 0.40 -16.23
N ASN A 150 -3.81 1.35 -17.11
CA ASN A 150 -2.54 1.37 -17.83
C ASN A 150 -1.37 1.63 -16.87
N ASP A 151 -1.58 2.46 -15.83
CA ASP A 151 -0.60 2.62 -14.75
C ASP A 151 -0.37 1.30 -14.00
N VAL A 152 -1.45 0.62 -13.61
CA VAL A 152 -1.41 -0.71 -12.96
C VAL A 152 -0.63 -1.72 -13.81
N ARG A 153 -0.93 -1.82 -15.10
CA ARG A 153 -0.22 -2.70 -16.04
C ARG A 153 1.26 -2.37 -16.09
N LYS A 154 1.59 -1.09 -16.25
CA LYS A 154 2.98 -0.62 -16.36
C LYS A 154 3.80 -0.96 -15.13
N VAL A 155 3.25 -0.74 -13.92
CA VAL A 155 3.98 -1.03 -12.67
C VAL A 155 4.11 -2.53 -12.41
N LEU A 156 3.10 -3.34 -12.74
CA LEU A 156 3.18 -4.81 -12.61
C LEU A 156 4.22 -5.41 -13.56
N LYS A 157 4.32 -4.89 -14.79
CA LYS A 157 5.35 -5.28 -15.77
C LYS A 157 6.75 -4.89 -15.32
N ALA A 158 6.91 -3.69 -14.75
CA ALA A 158 8.21 -3.14 -14.39
C ALA A 158 8.80 -3.72 -13.08
N ILE A 159 7.97 -4.03 -12.08
CA ILE A 159 8.43 -4.30 -10.71
C ILE A 159 8.08 -5.74 -10.34
N LYS A 160 9.03 -6.67 -10.27
CA LYS A 160 8.74 -8.09 -9.99
C LYS A 160 8.22 -8.36 -8.57
N GLY A 161 8.74 -7.68 -7.56
CA GLY A 161 8.34 -7.86 -6.15
C GLY A 161 7.06 -7.13 -5.73
N LEU A 162 6.34 -6.49 -6.66
CA LEU A 162 5.11 -5.78 -6.35
C LEU A 162 3.92 -6.75 -6.32
N SER A 163 3.14 -6.71 -5.26
CA SER A 163 1.82 -7.32 -5.17
C SER A 163 0.77 -6.21 -4.97
N LEU A 164 -0.34 -6.27 -5.69
CA LEU A 164 -1.41 -5.27 -5.69
C LEU A 164 -2.74 -5.91 -5.33
N GLU A 165 -3.50 -5.21 -4.49
CA GLU A 165 -4.88 -5.54 -4.21
C GLU A 165 -5.78 -4.35 -4.59
N LEU A 166 -6.70 -4.57 -5.53
CA LEU A 166 -7.59 -3.55 -6.08
C LEU A 166 -9.05 -4.02 -6.06
N ASN A 167 -10.00 -3.09 -6.15
CA ASN A 167 -11.39 -3.48 -6.38
C ASN A 167 -11.52 -4.08 -7.77
N ARG A 168 -12.39 -5.08 -7.85
CA ARG A 168 -12.92 -5.56 -9.11
C ARG A 168 -13.91 -4.53 -9.67
N LEU A 169 -13.39 -3.46 -10.26
CA LEU A 169 -14.19 -2.35 -10.82
C LEU A 169 -14.62 -2.61 -12.27
N ASN A 170 -13.85 -3.40 -13.02
CA ASN A 170 -14.16 -3.69 -14.42
C ASN A 170 -13.52 -5.01 -14.89
N ASP A 171 -13.96 -5.48 -16.06
CA ASP A 171 -13.49 -6.73 -16.67
C ASP A 171 -12.00 -6.70 -17.05
N SER A 172 -11.45 -5.52 -17.33
CA SER A 172 -10.03 -5.38 -17.65
C SER A 172 -9.12 -5.72 -16.46
N LEU A 173 -9.46 -5.26 -15.25
CA LEU A 173 -8.72 -5.65 -14.03
C LEU A 173 -8.88 -7.13 -13.73
N LEU A 174 -10.08 -7.69 -13.94
CA LEU A 174 -10.34 -9.12 -13.77
C LEU A 174 -9.49 -9.97 -14.72
N LYS A 175 -9.37 -9.55 -16.00
CA LYS A 175 -8.51 -10.22 -16.97
C LYS A 175 -7.05 -10.21 -16.50
N ILE A 176 -6.54 -9.07 -16.01
CA ILE A 176 -5.17 -8.99 -15.51
C ILE A 176 -4.97 -9.90 -14.28
N SER A 177 -5.90 -9.88 -13.31
CA SER A 177 -5.79 -10.70 -12.10
C SER A 177 -5.79 -12.19 -12.40
N ASN A 178 -6.54 -12.62 -13.42
CA ASN A 178 -6.57 -14.04 -13.82
C ASN A 178 -5.23 -14.55 -14.37
N HIS A 179 -4.37 -13.65 -14.88
CA HIS A 179 -3.05 -14.01 -15.45
C HIS A 179 -1.89 -13.64 -14.52
N SER A 180 -2.15 -12.97 -13.40
CA SER A 180 -1.12 -12.49 -12.48
C SER A 180 -1.57 -12.68 -11.03
N TYR A 181 -1.01 -13.69 -10.35
CA TYR A 181 -1.19 -13.89 -8.91
C TYR A 181 -0.74 -12.70 -8.05
N ARG A 182 0.05 -11.79 -8.64
CA ARG A 182 0.49 -10.54 -8.03
C ARG A 182 -0.57 -9.45 -8.04
N LEU A 183 -1.69 -9.64 -8.75
CA LEU A 183 -2.83 -8.73 -8.73
C LEU A 183 -4.06 -9.48 -8.22
N GLU A 184 -4.52 -9.11 -7.05
CA GLU A 184 -5.76 -9.61 -6.47
C GLU A 184 -6.88 -8.58 -6.71
N ALA A 185 -7.88 -8.95 -7.51
CA ALA A 185 -9.07 -8.13 -7.75
C ALA A 185 -10.22 -8.64 -6.86
N VAL A 186 -10.53 -7.89 -5.81
CA VAL A 186 -11.50 -8.33 -4.78
C VAL A 186 -12.80 -7.53 -4.84
N TYR A 187 -13.89 -8.19 -4.42
CA TYR A 187 -15.09 -7.50 -3.97
C TYR A 187 -14.90 -7.15 -2.49
N ARG A 188 -14.49 -5.91 -2.21
CA ARG A 188 -14.63 -5.33 -0.88
C ARG A 188 -15.64 -4.21 -0.95
N ASP A 189 -16.61 -4.27 -0.05
CA ASP A 189 -17.53 -3.18 0.18
C ASP A 189 -16.76 -1.92 0.53
N PHE A 190 -17.21 -0.80 -0.04
CA PHE A 190 -16.78 0.50 0.40
C PHE A 190 -17.26 0.66 1.83
N ASP A 191 -16.36 0.94 2.77
CA ASP A 191 -16.82 1.21 4.13
C ASP A 191 -17.65 2.51 4.10
N PRO A 192 -18.96 2.44 4.41
CA PRO A 192 -19.91 3.52 4.18
C PRO A 192 -19.70 4.72 5.11
N TYR A 193 -18.86 4.58 6.15
CA TYR A 193 -18.53 5.68 7.04
C TYR A 193 -17.45 6.62 6.47
N PHE A 194 -16.80 6.22 5.37
CA PHE A 194 -15.81 7.04 4.68
C PHE A 194 -16.49 7.96 3.65
N GLU A 195 -15.94 9.16 3.45
CA GLU A 195 -16.38 10.05 2.36
C GLU A 195 -16.31 9.31 1.02
N THR A 196 -17.43 9.27 0.30
CA THR A 196 -17.50 8.60 -1.00
C THR A 196 -16.58 9.31 -2.00
N PRO A 197 -15.61 8.61 -2.62
CA PRO A 197 -14.77 9.20 -3.64
C PRO A 197 -15.65 9.58 -4.82
N GLN A 198 -15.45 10.81 -5.31
CA GLN A 198 -16.08 11.27 -6.54
C GLN A 198 -15.61 10.35 -7.69
N SER A 199 -16.47 9.47 -8.19
CA SER A 199 -16.27 8.80 -9.47
C SER A 199 -16.26 9.87 -10.56
N SER A 200 -15.22 9.90 -11.40
CA SER A 200 -15.28 10.66 -12.64
C SER A 200 -15.75 9.72 -13.74
N GLU A 201 -16.88 10.01 -14.37
CA GLU A 201 -17.61 9.20 -15.37
C GLU A 201 -16.84 8.94 -16.69
N ASN A 202 -15.52 9.16 -16.73
CA ASN A 202 -14.74 8.92 -17.93
C ASN A 202 -14.21 7.48 -17.89
N GLU A 203 -15.02 6.54 -18.40
CA GLU A 203 -14.55 5.20 -18.73
C GLU A 203 -13.47 5.30 -19.82
N GLU A 204 -12.20 5.08 -19.47
CA GLU A 204 -11.15 4.92 -20.47
C GLU A 204 -11.35 3.56 -21.17
N VAL A 205 -11.63 3.62 -22.47
CA VAL A 205 -11.70 2.45 -23.37
C VAL A 205 -10.31 1.82 -23.43
N VAL A 206 -10.15 0.69 -22.75
CA VAL A 206 -8.91 -0.09 -22.76
C VAL A 206 -8.83 -0.89 -24.06
N SER A 207 -7.81 -0.61 -24.87
CA SER A 207 -7.55 -1.31 -26.14
C SER A 207 -7.16 -2.78 -25.93
N ASP A 208 -7.36 -3.56 -26.99
CA ASP A 208 -7.22 -5.01 -27.04
C ASP A 208 -5.86 -5.56 -26.57
N TYR A 209 -5.96 -6.76 -26.02
CA TYR A 209 -5.05 -7.49 -25.14
C TYR A 209 -3.90 -8.15 -25.92
N ASP A 210 -2.67 -8.03 -25.42
CA ASP A 210 -1.57 -8.94 -25.74
C ASP A 210 -1.13 -9.63 -24.44
N SER A 211 -1.46 -10.92 -24.36
CA SER A 211 -1.40 -11.74 -23.14
C SER A 211 0.01 -12.01 -22.63
N ASP A 212 0.99 -11.93 -23.54
CA ASP A 212 2.23 -12.70 -23.40
C ASP A 212 3.30 -11.97 -22.58
N ASP A 213 3.01 -10.74 -22.13
CA ASP A 213 4.04 -9.81 -21.66
C ASP A 213 4.05 -9.57 -20.15
N LEU A 214 3.13 -10.17 -19.39
CA LEU A 214 3.17 -10.11 -17.93
C LEU A 214 3.94 -11.31 -17.40
N TYR A 215 4.97 -11.04 -16.59
CA TYR A 215 5.70 -12.06 -15.85
C TYR A 215 4.74 -12.77 -14.88
N SER A 216 4.10 -13.82 -15.37
CA SER A 216 3.31 -14.78 -14.62
C SER A 216 4.30 -15.66 -13.88
N GLY A 217 4.93 -15.14 -12.84
CA GLY A 217 5.87 -15.89 -11.98
C GLY A 217 5.34 -17.29 -11.74
N SER A 218 5.90 -18.23 -12.49
CA SER A 218 5.36 -19.56 -12.61
C SER A 218 5.58 -20.24 -11.27
N VAL A 219 4.48 -20.71 -10.69
CA VAL A 219 4.49 -21.67 -9.59
C VAL A 219 5.28 -22.87 -10.09
N PHE A 220 6.40 -23.18 -9.43
CA PHE A 220 7.06 -24.46 -9.60
C PHE A 220 6.02 -25.52 -9.22
N TYR A 221 5.42 -26.17 -10.22
CA TYR A 221 4.78 -27.45 -9.99
C TYR A 221 5.90 -28.39 -9.57
N SER A 222 5.85 -28.82 -8.32
CA SER A 222 6.68 -29.90 -7.81
C SER A 222 6.49 -31.09 -8.74
N ASP A 223 7.59 -31.54 -9.34
CA ASP A 223 7.65 -32.73 -10.17
C ASP A 223 6.97 -33.89 -9.43
N GLU A 224 5.76 -34.25 -9.86
CA GLU A 224 5.16 -35.52 -9.48
C GLU A 224 6.00 -36.61 -10.16
N GLU A 225 6.73 -37.37 -9.34
CA GLU A 225 7.45 -38.57 -9.75
C GLU A 225 6.47 -39.58 -10.36
N ASP A 226 6.38 -39.56 -11.69
CA ASP A 226 5.77 -40.61 -12.52
C ASP A 226 6.52 -41.94 -12.32
N ASN A 227 6.15 -42.67 -11.27
CA ASN A 227 6.50 -44.08 -11.11
C ASN A 227 5.55 -44.95 -11.95
N ALA A 228 5.78 -44.98 -13.25
CA ALA A 228 5.15 -45.94 -14.15
C ALA A 228 6.15 -46.45 -15.20
N TYR A 229 5.95 -47.71 -15.61
CA TYR A 229 6.62 -48.45 -16.68
C TYR A 229 7.89 -49.24 -16.32
N ASN A 230 7.73 -50.55 -16.13
CA ASN A 230 7.70 -51.45 -17.30
C ASN A 230 7.51 -52.93 -16.91
N ASN A 231 6.27 -53.41 -17.05
CA ASN A 231 5.95 -54.83 -17.16
C ASN A 231 6.50 -55.39 -18.48
N LYS A 232 7.73 -55.91 -18.47
CA LYS A 232 8.26 -56.73 -19.58
C LYS A 232 7.75 -58.17 -19.44
N LYS A 233 6.65 -58.46 -20.14
CA LYS A 233 6.24 -59.83 -20.49
C LYS A 233 7.37 -60.50 -21.29
N ARG A 234 8.03 -61.49 -20.71
CA ARG A 234 8.84 -62.48 -21.44
C ARG A 234 7.89 -63.41 -22.19
N LYS A 235 7.96 -63.35 -23.53
CA LYS A 235 7.54 -64.42 -24.43
C LYS A 235 8.81 -65.08 -24.94
N GLU A 236 9.00 -66.34 -24.56
CA GLU A 236 9.58 -67.47 -25.28
C GLU A 236 9.81 -68.61 -24.28
#